data_AF-A0A4S5CV58-F1
#
_entry.id   AF-A0A4S5CV58-F1
#
_cell.length_a   1.000
_cell.length_b   1.000
_cell.length_c   1.000
_cell.angle_alpha   90.00
_cell.angle_beta   90.00
_cell.angle_gamma   90.00
#
_symmetry.space_group_name_H-M   'P 1'
#
loop_
_entity.id
_entity.type
_entity.pdbx_description
1 polymer ?
#
loop_
_entity_poly.entity_id
_entity_poly.type
_entity_poly.pdbx_seq_one_letter_code
_entity_poly.pdbx_strand_id
1 'polypeptide(L)'
;MIKRIAFAAVVAMASAYAHSAVIAQVISPVSIVIQDGVTRRVAMLPGKPVYYCGLDAFVEWASPLIGQPVHSSSEAGIAVTIDGRDVALDDLFIDRGWLQPLVLDDGAQAALAERRGGWACSRAVVPFELLHTNVDPKILAGIALNESNYRGRAWPWTLNVAGQGFFFKSREEAYKAIETLLAGGRLDFDVGLMQVNWRYHGKRFASAWDALAPATNVAVAEAILTENFARTDSVAKAVAYYHSANPNPGRSYLARFVRHLSLIEAGL
;
A
#
# COMPACT_ATOMS: atom_id res chain seq x y z
N MET A 1 -3.39 42.49 -76.13
CA MET A 1 -3.54 42.79 -74.69
C MET A 1 -4.24 41.61 -74.02
N ILE A 2 -3.45 40.65 -73.53
CA ILE A 2 -3.28 40.27 -72.11
C ILE A 2 -4.47 39.45 -71.53
N LYS A 3 -4.20 38.15 -71.39
CA LYS A 3 -4.93 37.10 -70.67
C LYS A 3 -5.19 37.48 -69.20
N ARG A 4 -6.32 37.01 -68.62
CA ARG A 4 -6.36 36.60 -67.19
C ARG A 4 -7.30 35.40 -67.00
N ILE A 5 -6.70 34.25 -66.76
CA ILE A 5 -7.33 33.02 -66.25
C ILE A 5 -7.33 33.15 -64.73
N ALA A 6 -8.49 33.09 -64.10
CA ALA A 6 -8.61 33.08 -62.64
C ALA A 6 -8.38 31.65 -62.13
N PHE A 7 -7.26 31.42 -61.46
CA PHE A 7 -7.00 30.21 -60.70
C PHE A 7 -7.63 30.35 -59.31
N ALA A 8 -8.65 29.55 -59.01
CA ALA A 8 -9.16 29.40 -57.65
C ALA A 8 -8.18 28.51 -56.88
N ALA A 9 -7.43 29.11 -55.96
CA ALA A 9 -6.58 28.35 -55.03
C ALA A 9 -7.46 27.71 -53.96
N VAL A 10 -7.67 26.39 -54.07
CA VAL A 10 -8.22 25.59 -52.97
C VAL A 10 -7.12 25.41 -51.93
N VAL A 11 -7.17 26.17 -50.84
CA VAL A 11 -6.31 25.95 -49.67
C VAL A 11 -6.86 24.73 -48.95
N ALA A 12 -6.19 23.58 -49.13
CA ALA A 12 -6.43 22.42 -48.29
C ALA A 12 -5.91 22.74 -46.88
N MET A 13 -6.81 23.01 -45.93
CA MET A 13 -6.47 22.99 -44.52
C MET A 13 -6.17 21.55 -44.13
N ALA A 14 -4.90 21.16 -44.17
CA ALA A 14 -4.44 19.99 -43.47
C ALA A 14 -4.61 20.26 -41.98
N SER A 15 -5.69 19.76 -41.40
CA SER A 15 -5.83 19.61 -39.95
C SER A 15 -4.68 18.71 -39.50
N ALA A 16 -3.59 19.31 -39.03
CA ALA A 16 -2.57 18.61 -38.28
C ALA A 16 -3.26 18.11 -37.01
N TYR A 17 -3.72 16.85 -37.03
CA TYR A 17 -4.05 16.14 -35.82
C TYR A 17 -2.75 16.09 -35.02
N ALA A 18 -2.62 16.98 -34.02
CA ALA A 18 -1.61 16.87 -33.00
C ALA A 18 -1.79 15.47 -32.40
N HIS A 19 -0.90 14.55 -32.76
CA HIS A 19 -0.94 13.21 -32.19
C HIS A 19 -0.54 13.38 -30.74
N SER A 20 -1.46 13.09 -29.83
CA SER A 20 -1.09 12.94 -28.42
C SER A 20 -0.17 11.74 -28.34
N ALA A 21 0.95 11.88 -27.61
CA ALA A 21 1.76 10.72 -27.27
C ALA A 21 0.89 9.68 -26.56
N VAL A 22 1.18 8.40 -26.77
CA VAL A 22 0.43 7.28 -26.18
C VAL A 22 1.36 6.26 -25.54
N ILE A 23 0.84 5.46 -24.60
CA ILE A 23 1.52 4.25 -24.13
C ILE A 23 1.46 3.19 -25.22
N ALA A 24 2.56 2.97 -25.93
CA ALA A 24 2.63 1.96 -26.99
C ALA A 24 2.82 0.54 -26.45
N GLN A 25 3.48 0.40 -25.31
CA GLN A 25 3.75 -0.88 -24.67
C GLN A 25 4.04 -0.66 -23.19
N VAL A 26 3.62 -1.59 -22.34
CA VAL A 26 4.07 -1.68 -20.95
C VAL A 26 5.07 -2.84 -20.88
N ILE A 27 6.33 -2.56 -20.51
CA ILE A 27 7.41 -3.57 -20.45
C ILE A 27 7.48 -4.15 -19.04
N SER A 28 7.43 -3.28 -18.03
CA SER A 28 7.55 -3.65 -16.62
C SER A 28 6.95 -2.55 -15.73
N PRO A 29 6.80 -2.77 -14.41
CA PRO A 29 6.33 -1.73 -13.50
C PRO A 29 7.22 -0.48 -13.45
N VAL A 30 8.45 -0.56 -13.95
CA VAL A 30 9.39 0.58 -13.99
C VAL A 30 9.71 1.06 -15.39
N SER A 31 9.16 0.43 -16.43
CA SER A 31 9.50 0.79 -17.82
C SER A 31 8.33 0.60 -18.78
N ILE A 32 8.06 1.63 -19.56
CA ILE A 32 7.03 1.65 -20.60
C ILE A 32 7.59 2.23 -21.89
N VAL A 33 6.95 1.95 -23.01
CA VAL A 33 7.25 2.60 -24.30
C VAL A 33 6.21 3.66 -24.56
N ILE A 34 6.66 4.90 -24.73
CA ILE A 34 5.84 6.01 -25.20
C ILE A 34 6.07 6.17 -26.70
N GLN A 35 4.98 6.27 -27.46
CA GLN A 35 5.01 6.60 -28.88
C GLN A 35 4.41 7.98 -29.10
N ASP A 36 5.16 8.84 -29.78
CA ASP A 36 4.74 10.17 -30.22
C ASP A 36 5.01 10.28 -31.73
N GLY A 37 3.94 10.25 -32.53
CA GLY A 37 4.03 10.09 -33.97
C GLY A 37 4.83 8.84 -34.36
N VAL A 38 5.98 9.05 -34.99
CA VAL A 38 6.93 7.99 -35.42
C VAL A 38 8.01 7.68 -34.37
N THR A 39 8.18 8.55 -33.35
CA THR A 39 9.21 8.39 -32.34
C THR A 39 8.73 7.45 -31.25
N ARG A 40 9.57 6.48 -30.88
CA ARG A 40 9.35 5.61 -29.73
C ARG A 40 10.49 5.78 -28.74
N ARG A 41 10.14 5.91 -27.46
CA ARG A 41 11.13 5.99 -26.37
C ARG A 41 10.69 5.14 -25.19
N VAL A 42 11.67 4.54 -24.52
CA VAL A 42 11.43 3.92 -23.21
C VAL A 42 11.39 5.05 -22.18
N ALA A 43 10.34 5.08 -21.38
CA ALA A 43 10.20 5.96 -20.25
C ALA A 43 10.27 5.14 -18.96
N MET A 44 11.04 5.64 -17.99
CA MET A 44 11.30 4.97 -16.72
C MET A 44 10.43 5.59 -15.63
N LEU A 45 9.82 4.74 -14.79
CA LEU A 45 9.13 5.17 -13.58
C LEU A 45 10.06 4.99 -12.38
N PRO A 46 10.13 5.97 -11.44
CA PRO A 46 10.99 5.87 -10.27
C PRO A 46 10.49 4.81 -9.29
N GLY A 47 11.39 3.99 -8.74
CA GLY A 47 11.06 2.99 -7.71
C GLY A 47 11.55 1.59 -8.04
N LYS A 48 11.03 0.61 -7.31
CA LYS A 48 11.34 -0.83 -7.48
C LYS A 48 10.10 -1.58 -7.95
N PRO A 49 10.20 -2.47 -8.94
CA PRO A 49 9.06 -3.25 -9.40
C PRO A 49 8.66 -4.32 -8.36
N VAL A 50 7.36 -4.56 -8.24
CA VAL A 50 6.78 -5.57 -7.34
C VAL A 50 6.38 -6.80 -8.14
N TYR A 51 7.22 -7.84 -8.13
CA TYR A 51 7.06 -9.03 -8.98
C TYR A 51 6.60 -10.31 -8.26
N TYR A 52 6.07 -10.26 -7.04
CA TYR A 52 5.75 -11.52 -6.35
C TYR A 52 4.71 -12.37 -7.10
N CYS A 53 3.79 -11.75 -7.85
CA CYS A 53 2.86 -12.47 -8.73
C CYS A 53 3.41 -12.73 -10.16
N GLY A 54 4.66 -12.37 -10.44
CA GLY A 54 5.28 -12.48 -11.76
C GLY A 54 5.02 -11.29 -12.69
N LEU A 55 5.79 -11.22 -13.78
CA LEU A 55 5.68 -10.17 -14.79
C LEU A 55 4.39 -10.29 -15.61
N ASP A 56 3.96 -11.51 -15.94
CA ASP A 56 2.78 -11.74 -16.77
C ASP A 56 1.50 -11.19 -16.13
N ALA A 57 1.33 -11.40 -14.81
CA ALA A 57 0.20 -10.85 -14.05
C ALA A 57 0.17 -9.32 -14.09
N PHE A 58 1.34 -8.68 -14.04
CA PHE A 58 1.46 -7.23 -14.20
C PHE A 58 1.08 -6.79 -15.62
N VAL A 59 1.62 -7.45 -16.66
CA VAL A 59 1.35 -7.10 -18.06
C VAL A 59 -0.13 -7.28 -18.41
N GLU A 60 -0.77 -8.33 -17.90
CA GLU A 60 -2.21 -8.54 -18.04
C GLU A 60 -3.01 -7.39 -17.41
N TRP A 61 -2.70 -7.05 -16.15
CA TRP A 61 -3.32 -5.92 -15.45
C TRP A 61 -3.11 -4.58 -16.17
N ALA A 62 -1.92 -4.35 -16.71
CA ALA A 62 -1.55 -3.10 -17.38
C ALA A 62 -2.06 -3.00 -18.82
N SER A 63 -2.58 -4.08 -19.41
CA SER A 63 -3.03 -4.10 -20.80
C SER A 63 -4.02 -2.99 -21.19
N PRO A 64 -4.98 -2.54 -20.33
CA PRO A 64 -5.90 -1.45 -20.68
C PRO A 64 -5.21 -0.07 -20.79
N LEU A 65 -3.96 0.05 -20.33
CA LEU A 65 -3.17 1.28 -20.44
C LEU A 65 -2.58 1.46 -21.84
N ILE A 66 -2.45 0.38 -22.62
CA ILE A 66 -1.90 0.44 -23.98
C ILE A 66 -2.86 1.23 -24.88
N GLY A 67 -2.32 2.22 -25.58
CA GLY A 67 -3.07 3.16 -26.42
C GLY A 67 -3.63 4.37 -25.66
N GLN A 68 -3.53 4.40 -24.32
CA GLN A 68 -3.96 5.58 -23.56
C GLN A 68 -3.09 6.79 -23.94
N PRO A 69 -3.72 7.96 -24.17
CA PRO A 69 -2.98 9.22 -24.28
C PRO A 69 -2.17 9.46 -23.01
N VAL A 70 -0.94 9.92 -23.18
CA VAL A 70 -0.14 10.43 -22.08
C VAL A 70 -0.09 11.94 -22.10
N HIS A 71 -0.28 12.52 -20.92
CA HIS A 71 -0.03 13.92 -20.65
C HIS A 71 1.28 13.98 -19.87
N SER A 72 2.21 14.83 -20.30
CA SER A 72 3.49 15.01 -19.61
C SER A 72 3.64 16.44 -19.14
N SER A 73 3.96 16.63 -17.86
CA SER A 73 4.43 17.91 -17.34
C SER A 73 5.80 17.74 -16.71
N SER A 74 6.54 18.84 -16.54
CA SER A 74 7.84 18.82 -15.85
C SER A 74 7.73 18.44 -14.37
N GLU A 75 6.53 18.47 -13.78
CA GLU A 75 6.30 18.27 -12.34
C GLU A 75 5.68 16.90 -12.01
N ALA A 76 4.78 16.38 -12.84
CA ALA A 76 4.03 15.13 -12.57
C ALA A 76 4.55 13.90 -13.33
N GLY A 77 5.60 14.05 -14.14
CA GLY A 77 6.13 12.95 -14.95
C GLY A 77 5.15 12.54 -16.06
N ILE A 78 4.78 11.25 -16.09
CA ILE A 78 3.88 10.66 -17.09
C ILE A 78 2.51 10.49 -16.45
N ALA A 79 1.48 11.12 -17.01
CA ALA A 79 0.11 10.99 -16.55
C ALA A 79 -0.79 10.35 -17.62
N VAL A 80 -1.83 9.65 -17.17
CA VAL A 80 -2.90 9.07 -18.01
C VAL A 80 -4.26 9.52 -17.49
N THR A 81 -5.26 9.62 -18.37
CA THR A 81 -6.61 9.96 -17.96
C THR A 81 -7.38 8.71 -17.55
N ILE A 82 -7.84 8.65 -16.29
CA ILE A 82 -8.68 7.60 -15.74
C ILE A 82 -9.95 8.23 -15.22
N ASP A 83 -11.11 7.75 -15.68
CA ASP A 83 -12.43 8.27 -15.29
C ASP A 83 -12.56 9.80 -15.42
N GLY A 84 -11.91 10.37 -16.45
CA GLY A 84 -11.92 11.81 -16.73
C GLY A 84 -10.98 12.65 -15.85
N ARG A 85 -10.06 12.02 -15.10
CA ARG A 85 -9.04 12.69 -14.28
C ARG A 85 -7.65 12.27 -14.71
N ASP A 86 -6.72 13.22 -14.75
CA ASP A 86 -5.31 12.91 -14.98
C ASP A 86 -4.70 12.34 -13.70
N VAL A 87 -4.09 11.16 -13.84
CA VAL A 87 -3.45 10.41 -12.75
C VAL A 87 -2.00 10.15 -13.15
N ALA A 88 -1.06 10.46 -12.26
CA ALA A 88 0.34 10.12 -12.46
C ALA A 88 0.50 8.60 -12.53
N LEU A 89 1.26 8.11 -13.50
CA LEU A 89 1.31 6.70 -13.81
C LEU A 89 2.05 5.89 -12.73
N ASP A 90 3.07 6.48 -12.12
CA ASP A 90 3.73 5.95 -10.95
C ASP A 90 2.78 5.88 -9.75
N ASP A 91 2.03 6.94 -9.44
CA ASP A 91 1.00 6.90 -8.38
C ASP A 91 -0.02 5.78 -8.62
N LEU A 92 -0.50 5.61 -9.86
CA LEU A 92 -1.38 4.50 -10.22
C LEU A 92 -0.74 3.15 -9.95
N PHE A 93 0.54 2.97 -10.31
CA PHE A 93 1.23 1.69 -10.14
C PHE A 93 1.52 1.40 -8.66
N ILE A 94 1.80 2.45 -7.87
CA ILE A 94 1.99 2.38 -6.42
C ILE A 94 0.68 1.96 -5.75
N ASP A 95 -0.41 2.70 -5.99
CA ASP A 95 -1.73 2.45 -5.40
C ASP A 95 -2.28 1.06 -5.72
N ARG A 96 -1.92 0.54 -6.90
CA ARG A 96 -2.35 -0.78 -7.38
C ARG A 96 -1.39 -1.90 -6.99
N GLY A 97 -0.26 -1.58 -6.35
CA GLY A 97 0.66 -2.56 -5.77
C GLY A 97 1.64 -3.20 -6.75
N TRP A 98 2.01 -2.48 -7.81
CA TRP A 98 2.96 -2.93 -8.82
C TRP A 98 4.31 -2.20 -8.75
N LEU A 99 4.35 -1.03 -8.13
CA LEU A 99 5.55 -0.21 -7.95
C LEU A 99 5.75 0.12 -6.47
N GLN A 100 6.97 -0.06 -5.98
CA GLN A 100 7.39 0.37 -4.65
C GLN A 100 8.18 1.68 -4.79
N PRO A 101 7.72 2.80 -4.21
CA PRO A 101 8.46 4.06 -4.25
C PRO A 101 9.71 4.00 -3.38
N LEU A 102 10.59 5.00 -3.53
CA LEU A 102 11.80 5.12 -2.70
C LEU A 102 11.48 5.35 -1.22
N VAL A 103 10.41 6.08 -0.94
CA VAL A 103 9.86 6.33 0.39
C VAL A 103 8.40 5.88 0.36
N LEU A 104 8.00 5.03 1.33
CA LEU A 104 6.64 4.50 1.39
C LEU A 104 5.66 5.59 1.83
N ASP A 105 5.00 6.21 0.87
CA ASP A 105 3.84 7.08 1.09
C ASP A 105 2.60 6.30 1.56
N ASP A 106 1.50 7.01 1.80
CA ASP A 106 0.24 6.42 2.26
C ASP A 106 -0.33 5.40 1.27
N GLY A 107 -0.21 5.64 -0.04
CA GLY A 107 -0.69 4.74 -1.10
C GLY A 107 0.10 3.44 -1.15
N ALA A 108 1.43 3.55 -1.08
CA ALA A 108 2.35 2.42 -1.03
C ALA A 108 2.15 1.57 0.23
N GLN A 109 1.99 2.21 1.39
CA GLN A 109 1.71 1.51 2.64
C GLN A 109 0.37 0.77 2.59
N ALA A 110 -0.68 1.40 2.04
CA ALA A 110 -1.99 0.77 1.86
C ALA A 110 -1.90 -0.42 0.90
N ALA A 111 -1.26 -0.26 -0.26
CA ALA A 111 -1.10 -1.33 -1.25
C ALA A 111 -0.29 -2.51 -0.69
N LEU A 112 0.77 -2.23 0.07
CA LEU A 112 1.59 -3.24 0.75
C LEU A 112 0.78 -4.01 1.80
N ALA A 113 0.09 -3.31 2.70
CA ALA A 113 -0.63 -3.92 3.81
C ALA A 113 -1.92 -4.65 3.37
N GLU A 114 -2.64 -4.12 2.37
CA GLU A 114 -3.81 -4.78 1.78
C GLU A 114 -3.44 -5.90 0.80
N ARG A 115 -2.16 -6.00 0.42
CA ARG A 115 -1.64 -7.00 -0.50
C ARG A 115 -2.21 -6.84 -1.93
N ARG A 116 -2.27 -5.60 -2.42
CA ARG A 116 -2.74 -5.28 -3.78
C ARG A 116 -1.72 -5.68 -4.84
N GLY A 117 -2.19 -5.96 -6.06
CA GLY A 117 -1.35 -6.20 -7.23
C GLY A 117 -0.30 -7.27 -6.99
N GLY A 118 0.96 -6.94 -7.29
CA GLY A 118 2.08 -7.85 -7.11
C GLY A 118 2.24 -8.31 -5.67
N TRP A 119 1.88 -7.51 -4.67
CA TRP A 119 1.94 -7.92 -3.26
C TRP A 119 1.01 -9.08 -2.94
N ALA A 120 -0.05 -9.34 -3.71
CA ALA A 120 -1.01 -10.42 -3.41
C ALA A 120 -0.32 -11.78 -3.22
N CYS A 121 0.74 -12.06 -3.98
CA CYS A 121 1.45 -13.34 -3.98
C CYS A 121 2.72 -13.37 -3.10
N SER A 122 3.03 -12.30 -2.36
CA SER A 122 4.19 -12.31 -1.47
C SER A 122 3.95 -13.21 -0.24
N ARG A 123 4.95 -13.44 0.61
CA ARG A 123 4.74 -14.17 1.89
C ARG A 123 4.18 -13.24 2.96
N ALA A 124 3.51 -13.76 3.98
CA ALA A 124 2.91 -12.93 5.04
C ALA A 124 3.92 -12.01 5.75
N VAL A 125 5.20 -12.39 5.77
CA VAL A 125 6.30 -11.63 6.40
C VAL A 125 6.71 -10.36 5.63
N VAL A 126 6.49 -10.29 4.31
CA VAL A 126 7.04 -9.23 3.44
C VAL A 126 6.65 -7.81 3.85
N PRO A 127 5.39 -7.49 4.23
CA PRO A 127 5.07 -6.17 4.75
C PRO A 127 5.93 -5.78 5.95
N PHE A 128 6.26 -6.72 6.83
CA PHE A 128 7.03 -6.46 8.04
C PHE A 128 8.53 -6.37 7.77
N GLU A 129 9.06 -7.02 6.72
CA GLU A 129 10.44 -6.82 6.26
C GLU A 129 10.67 -5.37 5.79
N LEU A 130 9.65 -4.74 5.22
CA LEU A 130 9.72 -3.35 4.75
C LEU A 130 9.43 -2.31 5.84
N LEU A 131 8.69 -2.69 6.87
CA LEU A 131 8.20 -1.77 7.91
C LEU A 131 8.95 -1.87 9.25
N HIS A 132 9.69 -2.96 9.51
CA HIS A 132 10.40 -3.11 10.78
C HIS A 132 11.57 -2.14 10.92
N THR A 133 12.02 -1.98 12.16
CA THR A 133 13.30 -1.34 12.46
C THR A 133 14.20 -2.28 13.25
N ASN A 134 13.70 -2.93 14.31
CA ASN A 134 14.55 -3.64 15.29
C ASN A 134 13.96 -4.97 15.81
N VAL A 135 12.69 -5.26 15.54
CA VAL A 135 12.05 -6.54 15.88
C VAL A 135 12.02 -7.44 14.64
N ASP A 136 12.29 -8.72 14.82
CA ASP A 136 12.25 -9.71 13.74
C ASP A 136 10.90 -9.64 12.98
N PRO A 137 10.91 -9.49 11.63
CA PRO A 137 9.69 -9.42 10.82
C PRO A 137 8.72 -10.57 11.05
N LYS A 138 9.22 -11.79 11.34
CA LYS A 138 8.40 -12.97 11.58
C LYS A 138 7.62 -12.87 12.88
N ILE A 139 8.22 -12.24 13.91
CA ILE A 139 7.53 -11.96 15.17
C ILE A 139 6.41 -10.95 14.91
N LEU A 140 6.70 -9.86 14.20
CA LEU A 140 5.71 -8.84 13.87
C LEU A 140 4.56 -9.43 13.03
N ALA A 141 4.88 -10.21 12.00
CA ALA A 141 3.90 -10.91 11.19
C ALA A 141 3.03 -11.89 12.00
N GLY A 142 3.66 -12.66 12.90
CA GLY A 142 2.95 -13.58 13.79
C GLY A 142 2.00 -12.87 14.76
N ILE A 143 2.40 -11.72 15.30
CA ILE A 143 1.54 -10.86 16.14
C ILE A 143 0.39 -10.30 15.30
N ALA A 144 0.68 -9.70 14.16
CA ALA A 144 -0.35 -9.09 13.31
C ALA A 144 -1.40 -10.11 12.84
N LEU A 145 -1.00 -11.35 12.52
CA LEU A 145 -1.92 -12.45 12.18
C LEU A 145 -2.71 -12.97 13.39
N ASN A 146 -2.25 -12.74 14.61
CA ASN A 146 -3.02 -13.09 15.81
C ASN A 146 -4.02 -11.97 16.16
N GLU A 147 -3.65 -10.73 15.84
CA GLU A 147 -4.35 -9.52 16.26
C GLU A 147 -5.41 -9.04 15.23
N SER A 148 -5.06 -8.98 13.95
CA SER A 148 -5.88 -8.36 12.89
C SER A 148 -6.20 -9.30 11.73
N ASN A 149 -6.25 -10.61 11.98
CA ASN A 149 -6.49 -11.58 10.91
C ASN A 149 -7.90 -11.50 10.35
N TYR A 150 -7.95 -11.10 9.08
CA TYR A 150 -9.13 -11.10 8.26
C TYR A 150 -8.86 -11.94 7.01
N ARG A 151 -9.56 -13.08 6.91
CA ARG A 151 -9.46 -14.01 5.77
C ARG A 151 -8.02 -14.48 5.50
N GLY A 152 -7.26 -14.75 6.56
CA GLY A 152 -5.89 -15.28 6.49
C GLY A 152 -4.81 -14.22 6.30
N ARG A 153 -5.14 -12.92 6.42
CA ARG A 153 -4.18 -11.81 6.29
C ARG A 153 -4.32 -10.84 7.45
N ALA A 154 -3.22 -10.27 7.89
CA ALA A 154 -3.26 -9.13 8.80
C ALA A 154 -3.86 -7.93 8.05
N TRP A 155 -4.98 -7.40 8.53
CA TRP A 155 -5.73 -6.36 7.83
C TRP A 155 -5.52 -5.00 8.50
N PRO A 156 -5.02 -3.99 7.78
CA PRO A 156 -4.59 -2.73 8.39
C PRO A 156 -5.75 -1.86 8.89
N TRP A 157 -6.93 -2.01 8.29
CA TRP A 157 -8.11 -1.22 8.64
C TRP A 157 -8.97 -1.97 9.65
N THR A 158 -8.35 -2.42 10.73
CA THR A 158 -9.00 -3.20 11.78
C THR A 158 -9.10 -2.39 13.06
N LEU A 159 -10.28 -2.38 13.68
CA LEU A 159 -10.48 -1.93 15.04
C LEU A 159 -11.00 -3.07 15.89
N ASN A 160 -10.56 -3.16 17.14
CA ASN A 160 -11.23 -3.98 18.16
C ASN A 160 -11.84 -3.05 19.20
N VAL A 161 -13.15 -3.09 19.37
CA VAL A 161 -13.85 -2.26 20.35
C VAL A 161 -14.47 -3.18 21.39
N ALA A 162 -13.91 -3.18 22.60
CA ALA A 162 -14.37 -4.01 23.73
C ALA A 162 -14.52 -5.52 23.39
N GLY A 163 -13.57 -6.07 22.62
CA GLY A 163 -13.55 -7.48 22.22
C GLY A 163 -14.24 -7.77 20.88
N GLN A 164 -14.92 -6.78 20.28
CA GLN A 164 -15.57 -6.93 18.98
C GLN A 164 -14.67 -6.37 17.87
N GLY A 165 -14.27 -7.24 16.94
CA GLY A 165 -13.50 -6.86 15.75
C GLY A 165 -14.36 -6.23 14.66
N PHE A 166 -13.86 -5.15 14.08
CA PHE A 166 -14.42 -4.42 12.94
C PHE A 166 -13.35 -4.32 11.86
N PHE A 167 -13.69 -4.75 10.64
CA PHE A 167 -12.78 -4.77 9.49
C PHE A 167 -13.35 -3.86 8.39
N PHE A 168 -12.69 -2.73 8.15
CA PHE A 168 -13.12 -1.69 7.22
C PHE A 168 -12.49 -1.89 5.84
N LYS A 169 -13.09 -1.31 4.78
CA LYS A 169 -12.53 -1.46 3.43
C LYS A 169 -11.36 -0.54 3.17
N SER A 170 -11.28 0.58 3.88
CA SER A 170 -10.24 1.59 3.69
C SER A 170 -9.85 2.26 5.01
N ARG A 171 -8.71 2.98 4.97
CA ARG A 171 -8.22 3.80 6.08
C ARG A 171 -9.22 4.86 6.49
N GLU A 172 -9.89 5.49 5.52
CA GLU A 172 -10.88 6.55 5.76
C GLU A 172 -12.11 6.02 6.50
N GLU A 173 -12.60 4.83 6.15
CA GLU A 173 -13.71 4.20 6.85
C GLU A 173 -13.33 3.86 8.30
N ALA A 174 -12.15 3.29 8.52
CA ALA A 174 -11.64 3.02 9.87
C ALA A 174 -11.43 4.31 10.66
N TYR A 175 -10.89 5.36 10.04
CA TYR A 175 -10.66 6.65 10.67
C TYR A 175 -11.96 7.30 11.14
N LYS A 176 -13.00 7.33 10.28
CA LYS A 176 -14.32 7.83 10.67
C LYS A 176 -14.91 7.08 11.86
N ALA A 177 -14.69 5.76 11.93
CA ALA A 177 -15.10 4.96 13.08
C ALA A 177 -14.34 5.37 14.35
N ILE A 178 -13.02 5.61 14.27
CA ILE A 178 -12.23 6.13 15.39
C ILE A 178 -12.76 7.50 15.83
N GLU A 179 -13.00 8.43 14.91
CA GLU A 179 -13.53 9.77 15.23
C GLU A 179 -14.87 9.67 15.98
N THR A 180 -15.74 8.75 15.57
CA THR A 180 -17.03 8.49 16.24
C THR A 180 -16.82 7.97 17.67
N LEU A 181 -15.87 7.04 17.88
CA LEU A 181 -15.54 6.52 19.21
C LEU A 181 -15.01 7.63 20.12
N LEU A 182 -14.08 8.45 19.62
CA LEU A 182 -13.48 9.55 20.37
C LEU A 182 -14.50 10.63 20.72
N ALA A 183 -15.37 11.00 19.79
CA ALA A 183 -16.47 11.94 20.05
C ALA A 183 -17.43 11.45 21.14
N GLY A 184 -17.64 10.12 21.22
CA GLY A 184 -18.40 9.47 22.28
C GLY A 184 -17.63 9.27 23.60
N GLY A 185 -16.38 9.75 23.71
CA GLY A 185 -15.53 9.58 24.90
C GLY A 185 -15.00 8.16 25.10
N ARG A 186 -15.13 7.27 24.10
CA ARG A 186 -14.64 5.90 24.16
C ARG A 186 -13.16 5.85 23.75
N LEU A 187 -12.33 5.31 24.64
CA LEU A 187 -10.88 5.21 24.45
C LEU A 187 -10.39 3.75 24.46
N ASP A 188 -11.19 2.82 24.95
CA ASP A 188 -10.89 1.39 25.06
C ASP A 188 -11.17 0.66 23.73
N PHE A 189 -10.33 0.94 22.75
CA PHE A 189 -10.30 0.22 21.48
C PHE A 189 -8.86 0.02 21.00
N ASP A 190 -8.65 -0.99 20.19
CA ASP A 190 -7.37 -1.31 19.55
C ASP A 190 -7.40 -0.90 18.08
N VAL A 191 -6.26 -0.45 17.55
CA VAL A 191 -6.15 0.12 16.20
C VAL A 191 -5.07 -0.55 15.35
N GLY A 192 -5.42 -0.84 14.09
CA GLY A 192 -4.47 -1.13 13.02
C GLY A 192 -3.98 -2.59 12.97
N LEU A 193 -2.95 -2.84 12.14
CA LEU A 193 -2.35 -4.16 11.94
C LEU A 193 -1.96 -4.85 13.25
N MET A 194 -1.42 -4.08 14.19
CA MET A 194 -0.83 -4.55 15.44
C MET A 194 -1.77 -4.42 16.63
N GLN A 195 -3.02 -3.97 16.42
CA GLN A 195 -4.05 -3.78 17.46
C GLN A 195 -3.49 -3.05 18.69
N VAL A 196 -2.88 -1.89 18.48
CA VAL A 196 -2.34 -1.06 19.57
C VAL A 196 -3.50 -0.44 20.34
N ASN A 197 -3.59 -0.68 21.65
CA ASN A 197 -4.69 -0.15 22.46
C ASN A 197 -4.61 1.38 22.62
N TRP A 198 -5.65 2.09 22.21
CA TRP A 198 -5.72 3.55 22.19
C TRP A 198 -5.68 4.18 23.59
N ARG A 199 -6.40 3.61 24.57
CA ARG A 199 -6.42 4.10 25.95
C ARG A 199 -5.02 4.14 26.57
N TYR A 200 -4.20 3.13 26.31
CA TYR A 200 -2.86 3.01 26.91
C TYR A 200 -1.76 3.66 26.06
N HIS A 201 -1.85 3.57 24.73
CA HIS A 201 -0.76 3.91 23.83
C HIS A 201 -1.10 5.02 22.82
N GLY A 202 -2.32 5.55 22.82
CA GLY A 202 -2.79 6.58 21.87
C GLY A 202 -1.88 7.81 21.79
N LYS A 203 -1.26 8.20 22.91
CA LYS A 203 -0.30 9.32 22.99
C LYS A 203 1.01 9.10 22.22
N ARG A 204 1.28 7.87 21.75
CA ARG A 204 2.44 7.55 20.91
C ARG A 204 2.22 7.90 19.44
N PHE A 205 0.97 8.18 19.07
CA PHE A 205 0.62 8.61 17.72
C PHE A 205 0.43 10.14 17.69
N ALA A 206 0.82 10.76 16.58
CA ALA A 206 0.54 12.19 16.35
C ALA A 206 -0.96 12.44 16.11
N SER A 207 -1.66 11.47 15.51
CA SER A 207 -3.11 11.51 15.30
C SER A 207 -3.72 10.11 15.18
N ALA A 208 -5.06 10.03 15.21
CA ALA A 208 -5.77 8.79 14.89
C ALA A 208 -5.58 8.35 13.43
N TRP A 209 -5.31 9.29 12.52
CA TRP A 209 -4.96 8.98 11.14
C TRP A 209 -3.63 8.24 11.10
N ASP A 210 -2.61 8.75 11.79
CA ASP A 210 -1.28 8.14 11.85
C ASP A 210 -1.30 6.79 12.56
N ALA A 211 -2.19 6.58 13.53
CA ALA A 211 -2.34 5.29 14.19
C ALA A 211 -2.81 4.16 13.26
N LEU A 212 -3.48 4.52 12.15
CA LEU A 212 -3.85 3.59 11.09
C LEU A 212 -2.75 3.42 10.03
N ALA A 213 -1.74 4.30 9.95
CA ALA A 213 -0.64 4.12 9.01
C ALA A 213 0.12 2.82 9.33
N PRO A 214 0.23 1.86 8.40
CA PRO A 214 0.93 0.60 8.64
C PRO A 214 2.33 0.78 9.24
N ALA A 215 3.13 1.71 8.72
CA ALA A 215 4.48 1.97 9.22
C ALA A 215 4.48 2.47 10.66
N THR A 216 3.66 3.48 10.98
CA THR A 216 3.58 4.06 12.33
C THR A 216 3.00 3.07 13.33
N ASN A 217 2.00 2.29 12.93
CA ASN A 217 1.38 1.26 13.76
C ASN A 217 2.38 0.16 14.14
N VAL A 218 3.17 -0.31 13.17
CA VAL A 218 4.27 -1.28 13.39
C VAL A 218 5.36 -0.67 14.28
N ALA A 219 5.79 0.56 14.03
CA ALA A 219 6.84 1.22 14.82
C ALA A 219 6.44 1.38 16.30
N VAL A 220 5.18 1.72 16.58
CA VAL A 220 4.68 1.79 17.96
C VAL A 220 4.62 0.40 18.61
N ALA A 221 4.22 -0.63 17.86
CA ALA A 221 4.22 -2.00 18.36
C ALA A 221 5.64 -2.50 18.67
N GLU A 222 6.62 -2.20 17.81
CA GLU A 222 8.04 -2.50 18.07
C GLU A 222 8.52 -1.83 19.36
N ALA A 223 8.21 -0.55 19.58
CA ALA A 223 8.58 0.14 20.81
C ALA A 223 8.01 -0.55 22.06
N ILE A 224 6.74 -0.97 22.02
CA ILE A 224 6.10 -1.71 23.12
C ILE A 224 6.82 -3.06 23.34
N LEU A 225 7.14 -3.79 22.27
CA LEU A 225 7.83 -5.07 22.35
C LEU A 225 9.26 -4.91 22.91
N THR A 226 9.98 -3.88 22.52
CA THR A 226 11.31 -3.55 23.06
C THR A 226 11.23 -3.21 24.55
N GLU A 227 10.25 -2.40 24.97
CA GLU A 227 10.01 -2.08 26.39
C GLU A 227 9.68 -3.34 27.21
N ASN A 228 8.86 -4.24 26.65
CA ASN A 228 8.53 -5.50 27.30
C ASN A 228 9.76 -6.40 27.39
N PHE A 229 10.55 -6.51 26.32
CA PHE A 229 11.78 -7.30 26.30
C PHE A 229 12.79 -6.81 27.35
N ALA A 230 12.99 -5.49 27.46
CA ALA A 230 13.85 -4.90 28.47
C ALA A 230 13.43 -5.24 29.91
N ARG A 231 12.13 -5.48 30.15
CA ARG A 231 11.60 -5.88 31.47
C ARG A 231 11.70 -7.38 31.74
N THR A 232 11.64 -8.21 30.70
CA THR A 232 11.47 -9.66 30.85
C THR A 232 12.69 -10.49 30.44
N ASP A 233 13.63 -9.90 29.70
CA ASP A 233 14.81 -10.55 29.10
C ASP A 233 14.45 -11.86 28.35
N SER A 234 13.33 -11.83 27.64
CA SER A 234 12.76 -13.01 27.01
C SER A 234 11.75 -12.60 25.94
N VAL A 235 12.03 -12.98 24.69
CA VAL A 235 11.14 -12.70 23.55
C VAL A 235 9.74 -13.28 23.78
N ALA A 236 9.65 -14.54 24.22
CA ALA A 236 8.36 -15.19 24.47
C ALA A 236 7.54 -14.46 25.55
N LYS A 237 8.18 -14.00 26.64
CA LYS A 237 7.50 -13.21 27.66
C LYS A 237 7.12 -11.82 27.15
N ALA A 238 7.99 -11.19 26.35
CA ALA A 238 7.71 -9.88 25.78
C ALA A 238 6.48 -9.90 24.85
N VAL A 239 6.37 -10.94 24.01
CA VAL A 239 5.21 -11.18 23.15
C VAL A 239 3.96 -11.50 23.98
N ALA A 240 4.06 -12.32 25.03
CA ALA A 240 2.93 -12.58 25.91
C ALA A 240 2.44 -11.29 26.61
N TYR A 241 3.37 -10.45 27.07
CA TYR A 241 3.08 -9.17 27.73
C TYR A 241 2.51 -8.12 26.79
N TYR A 242 2.78 -8.22 25.48
CA TYR A 242 2.15 -7.37 24.47
C TYR A 242 0.62 -7.48 24.52
N HIS A 243 0.10 -8.70 24.66
CA HIS A 243 -1.34 -8.93 24.78
C HIS A 243 -1.87 -8.73 26.20
N SER A 244 -1.17 -9.28 27.21
CA SER A 244 -1.52 -9.07 28.62
C SER A 244 -0.37 -9.46 29.54
N ALA A 245 -0.07 -8.60 30.51
CA ALA A 245 0.84 -8.94 31.61
C ALA A 245 0.24 -10.00 32.58
N ASN A 246 -1.07 -10.32 32.48
CA ASN A 246 -1.69 -11.39 33.24
C ASN A 246 -1.29 -12.77 32.64
N PRO A 247 -0.75 -13.70 33.44
CA PRO A 247 -0.27 -14.99 32.94
C PRO A 247 -1.36 -15.90 32.34
N ASN A 248 -2.63 -15.77 32.73
CA ASN A 248 -3.70 -16.65 32.24
C ASN A 248 -4.09 -16.35 30.78
N PRO A 249 -4.44 -15.11 30.39
CA PRO A 249 -4.63 -14.74 28.99
C PRO A 249 -3.37 -14.95 28.13
N GLY A 250 -2.19 -14.63 28.68
CA GLY A 250 -0.91 -14.66 27.95
C GLY A 250 -0.53 -16.03 27.38
N ARG A 251 -0.88 -17.14 28.05
CA ARG A 251 -0.60 -18.50 27.54
C ARG A 251 -1.39 -18.83 26.27
N SER A 252 -2.69 -18.51 26.27
CA SER A 252 -3.55 -18.77 25.11
C SER A 252 -3.12 -17.94 23.90
N TYR A 253 -2.71 -16.70 24.16
CA TYR A 253 -2.16 -15.79 23.15
C TYR A 253 -0.86 -16.34 22.56
N LEU A 254 0.09 -16.73 23.42
CA LEU A 254 1.38 -17.28 22.98
C LEU A 254 1.21 -18.55 22.15
N ALA A 255 0.25 -19.42 22.49
CA ALA A 255 -0.02 -20.63 21.71
C ALA A 255 -0.51 -20.32 20.29
N ARG A 256 -1.36 -19.29 20.11
CA ARG A 256 -1.78 -18.82 18.78
C ARG A 256 -0.63 -18.17 18.02
N PHE A 257 0.15 -17.33 18.70
CA PHE A 257 1.36 -16.71 18.13
C PHE A 257 2.35 -17.76 17.61
N VAL A 258 2.69 -18.77 18.42
CA VAL A 258 3.61 -19.85 18.02
C VAL A 258 3.09 -20.59 16.79
N ARG A 259 1.77 -20.85 16.71
CA ARG A 259 1.16 -21.43 15.51
C ARG A 259 1.40 -20.55 14.28
N HIS A 260 1.14 -19.26 14.37
CA HIS A 260 1.40 -18.34 13.24
C HIS A 260 2.88 -18.30 12.86
N LEU A 261 3.78 -18.29 13.83
CA LEU A 261 5.22 -18.31 13.58
C LEU A 261 5.64 -19.58 12.83
N SER A 262 5.20 -20.76 13.28
CA SER A 262 5.50 -22.02 12.59
C SER A 262 4.93 -22.07 11.17
N LEU A 263 3.76 -21.47 10.94
CA LEU A 263 3.17 -21.36 9.61
C LEU A 263 4.01 -20.43 8.71
N ILE A 264 4.45 -19.27 9.22
CA ILE A 264 5.35 -18.35 8.50
C ILE A 264 6.68 -19.03 8.16
N GLU A 265 7.25 -19.81 9.09
CA GLU A 265 8.48 -20.57 8.86
C GLU A 265 8.32 -21.66 7.80
N ALA A 266 7.11 -22.24 7.70
CA ALA A 266 6.75 -23.19 6.65
C ALA A 266 6.38 -22.52 5.31
N GLY A 267 6.36 -21.18 5.24
CA GLY A 267 6.17 -20.42 4.01
C GLY A 267 4.75 -19.91 3.75
N LEU A 268 3.89 -19.83 4.77
CA LEU A 268 2.58 -19.15 4.70
C LEU A 268 2.70 -17.62 4.68
#